data_AF-X0WW20-F1
#
_entry.id   AF-X0WW20-F1
#
_cell.length_a   1.000
_cell.length_b   1.000
_cell.length_c   1.000
_cell.angle_alpha   90.00
_cell.angle_beta   90.00
_cell.angle_gamma   90.00
#
_symmetry.space_group_name_H-M   'P 1'
#
loop_
_entity.id
_entity.type
_entity.pdbx_description
1 polymer ?
#
loop_
_entity_poly.entity_id
_entity_poly.type
_entity_poly.pdbx_seq_one_letter_code
_entity_poly.pdbx_strand_id
1 'polypeptide(L)' 'MQPIRTAAEIRAQIKIYPVRHTPLYQKLAQKTKELRLLGMSYQQIAKSLNVSKKTAINAYKFKE' A
#
# COMPACT_ATOMS: atom_id res chain seq x y z
N MET A 1 -25.48 -24.50 -40.15
CA MET A 1 -25.26 -24.91 -38.74
C MET A 1 -24.01 -24.21 -38.23
N GLN A 2 -24.07 -23.54 -37.08
CA GLN A 2 -22.88 -22.97 -36.45
C GLN A 2 -22.26 -23.99 -35.47
N PRO A 3 -20.93 -24.09 -35.39
CA PRO A 3 -20.28 -25.05 -34.50
C PRO A 3 -20.49 -24.67 -33.02
N ILE A 4 -20.79 -25.68 -32.20
CA ILE A 4 -20.88 -25.54 -30.74
C ILE A 4 -19.45 -25.36 -30.23
N ARG A 5 -19.14 -24.22 -29.60
CA ARG A 5 -17.81 -23.97 -29.04
C ARG A 5 -17.66 -24.59 -27.66
N THR A 6 -16.50 -25.16 -27.40
CA THR A 6 -16.13 -25.69 -26.08
C THR A 6 -15.70 -24.54 -25.17
N ALA A 7 -15.93 -24.61 -23.85
CA ALA A 7 -15.56 -23.54 -22.92
C ALA A 7 -14.06 -23.16 -22.98
N ALA A 8 -13.18 -24.10 -23.37
CA ALA A 8 -11.76 -23.88 -23.60
C ALA A 8 -11.44 -23.04 -24.86
N GLU A 9 -12.36 -22.96 -25.82
CA GLU A 9 -12.23 -22.15 -27.05
C GLU A 9 -12.70 -20.71 -26.84
N ILE A 10 -13.33 -20.42 -25.71
CA ILE A 10 -13.66 -19.07 -25.29
C ILE A 10 -12.35 -18.45 -24.80
N ARG A 11 -11.75 -17.60 -25.65
CA ARG A 11 -10.60 -16.76 -25.29
C ARG A 11 -11.03 -15.74 -24.23
N ALA A 12 -11.11 -16.15 -22.98
CA ALA A 12 -11.34 -15.26 -21.85
C ALA A 12 -10.08 -14.42 -21.64
N GLN A 13 -10.13 -13.14 -22.04
CA GLN A 13 -9.10 -12.18 -21.66
C GLN A 13 -9.30 -11.83 -20.18
N ILE A 14 -8.70 -12.61 -19.29
CA ILE A 14 -8.66 -12.31 -17.86
C ILE A 14 -7.82 -11.05 -17.71
N LYS A 15 -8.46 -9.90 -17.46
CA LYS A 15 -7.76 -8.65 -17.13
C LYS A 15 -7.15 -8.78 -15.74
N ILE A 16 -5.90 -9.25 -15.68
CA ILE A 16 -5.12 -9.22 -14.44
C ILE A 16 -4.65 -7.77 -14.25
N TYR A 17 -5.40 -6.99 -13.47
CA TYR A 17 -4.96 -5.67 -13.08
C TYR A 17 -3.77 -5.81 -12.13
N PRO A 18 -2.64 -5.11 -12.36
CA PRO A 18 -1.56 -5.11 -11.38
C PRO A 18 -2.09 -4.50 -10.09
N VAL A 19 -2.13 -5.29 -9.02
CA VAL A 19 -2.48 -4.80 -7.69
C VAL A 19 -1.44 -3.75 -7.34
N ARG A 20 -1.81 -2.47 -7.42
CA ARG A 20 -0.94 -1.37 -7.02
C ARG A 20 -0.78 -1.44 -5.51
N HIS A 21 0.20 -2.20 -5.04
CA HIS A 21 0.54 -2.28 -3.63
C HIS A 21 1.17 -0.95 -3.21
N THR A 22 0.36 -0.06 -2.64
CA THR A 22 0.87 1.15 -2.00
C THR A 22 1.83 0.76 -0.86
N PRO A 23 3.10 1.19 -0.91
CA PRO A 23 4.05 0.92 0.15
C PRO A 23 3.55 1.40 1.51
N LEU A 24 3.83 0.63 2.56
CA LEU A 24 3.33 0.89 3.91
C LEU A 24 3.68 2.30 4.42
N TYR A 25 4.87 2.80 4.12
CA TYR A 25 5.29 4.13 4.56
C TYR A 25 4.44 5.26 3.96
N GLN A 26 3.91 5.07 2.73
CA GLN A 26 3.00 6.04 2.11
C GLN A 26 1.66 6.07 2.84
N LYS A 27 1.11 4.89 3.15
CA LYS A 27 -0.14 4.76 3.93
C LYS A 27 -0.05 5.40 5.32
N LEU A 28 1.14 5.39 5.92
CA LEU A 28 1.39 5.93 7.26
C LEU A 28 1.85 7.40 7.27
N ALA A 29 2.04 8.02 6.10
CA ALA A 29 2.68 9.32 6.01
C ALA A 29 1.92 10.42 6.78
N GLN A 30 0.62 10.53 6.55
CA GLN A 30 -0.22 11.54 7.20
C GLN A 30 -0.26 11.35 8.72
N LYS A 31 -0.59 10.14 9.19
CA LYS A 31 -0.62 9.81 10.62
C LYS A 31 0.73 10.03 11.31
N THR A 32 1.84 9.74 10.62
CA THR A 32 3.19 10.00 11.15
C THR A 32 3.46 11.49 11.32
N LYS A 33 3.01 12.34 10.38
CA LYS A 33 3.13 13.81 10.48
C LYS A 33 2.33 14.34 11.66
N GLU A 34 1.08 13.90 11.82
CA GLU A 34 0.23 14.25 12.97
C GLU A 34 0.89 13.91 14.30
N LEU A 35 1.41 12.68 14.45
CA LEU A 35 2.09 12.28 15.68
C LEU A 35 3.40 13.03 15.93
N ARG A 36 4.13 13.44 14.87
CA ARG A 36 5.30 14.33 15.04
C ARG A 36 4.90 15.74 15.48
N LEU A 37 3.79 16.28 14.99
CA LEU A 37 3.25 17.57 15.42
C LEU A 37 2.84 17.54 16.89
N LEU A 38 2.35 16.41 17.39
CA LEU A 38 2.09 16.16 18.81
C LEU A 38 3.38 15.96 19.65
N GLY A 39 4.57 16.10 19.06
CA GLY A 39 5.85 16.04 19.75
C GLY A 39 6.44 14.63 19.92
N MET A 40 5.75 13.56 19.52
CA MET A 40 6.22 12.17 19.74
C MET A 40 7.48 11.85 18.93
N SER A 41 8.55 11.37 19.54
CA SER A 41 9.77 10.96 18.81
C SER A 41 9.50 9.85 17.78
N TYR A 42 10.38 9.70 16.77
CA TYR A 42 10.25 8.63 15.78
C TYR A 42 10.22 7.22 16.39
N GLN A 43 10.88 7.00 17.52
CA GLN A 43 10.82 5.72 18.24
C GLN A 43 9.45 5.49 18.87
N GLN A 44 8.84 6.51 19.47
CA GLN A 44 7.50 6.42 20.03
C GLN A 44 6.45 6.20 18.93
N ILE A 45 6.58 6.89 17.79
CA ILE A 45 5.71 6.69 16.63
C ILE A 45 5.85 5.28 16.08
N ALA A 46 7.08 4.80 15.91
CA ALA A 46 7.35 3.44 15.45
C ALA A 46 6.71 2.37 16.34
N LYS A 47 6.79 2.54 17.68
CA LYS A 47 6.11 1.66 18.65
C LYS A 47 4.58 1.76 18.55
N SER A 48 4.04 2.98 18.48
CA SER A 48 2.59 3.22 18.38
C SER A 48 1.97 2.63 17.10
N LEU A 49 2.70 2.70 15.98
CA LEU A 49 2.25 2.19 14.68
C LEU A 49 2.71 0.75 14.41
N ASN A 50 3.41 0.11 15.36
CA ASN A 50 4.01 -1.22 15.23
C ASN A 50 4.85 -1.38 13.94
N VAL A 51 5.75 -0.43 13.68
CA VAL A 51 6.66 -0.43 12.53
C VAL A 51 8.10 -0.17 12.96
N SER A 52 9.04 -0.37 12.03
CA SER A 52 10.44 0.01 12.28
C SER A 52 10.61 1.53 12.38
N LYS A 53 11.61 1.99 13.14
CA LYS A 53 12.01 3.41 13.18
C LYS A 53 12.29 3.95 11.78
N LYS A 54 12.91 3.14 10.91
CA LYS A 54 13.21 3.50 9.51
C LYS A 54 11.92 3.76 8.72
N THR A 55 10.90 2.92 8.90
CA THR A 55 9.58 3.09 8.27
C THR A 55 8.91 4.39 8.71
N ALA A 56 8.95 4.70 10.01
CA ALA A 56 8.41 5.97 10.53
C ALA A 56 9.16 7.19 9.97
N ILE A 57 10.48 7.14 9.85
CA ILE A 57 11.28 8.22 9.23
C ILE A 57 10.91 8.40 7.75
N ASN A 58 10.80 7.30 7.00
CA ASN A 58 10.43 7.35 5.59
C ASN A 58 9.00 7.85 5.38
N ALA A 59 8.06 7.46 6.26
CA ALA A 59 6.69 7.94 6.24
C ALA A 59 6.61 9.45 6.50
N TYR A 60 7.37 9.97 7.47
CA TYR A 60 7.42 11.40 7.75
C TYR A 60 7.99 12.21 6.56
N LYS A 61 9.04 11.69 5.92
CA LYS A 61 9.71 12.33 4.77
C LYS A 61 8.91 12.23 3.48
N PHE A 62 7.88 11.38 3.43
CA PHE A 62 7.06 11.22 2.24
C PHE A 62 6.27 12.50 1.96
N LYS A 63 6.53 13.09 0.79
CA LYS A 63 5.72 14.16 0.19
C LYS A 63 4.76 13.49 -0.78
N GLU A 64 3.48 13.80 -0.61
CA GLU A 64 2.44 13.40 -1.56
C GLU A 64 2.61 14.13 -2.89
#